data_AF-A0A970QHS0-F1
#
_entry.id   AF-A0A970QHS0-F1
#
_cell.length_a   1.000
_cell.length_b   1.000
_cell.length_c   1.000
_cell.angle_alpha   90.00
_cell.angle_beta   90.00
_cell.angle_gamma   90.00
#
_symmetry.space_group_name_H-M   'P 1'
#
loop_
_entity.id
_entity.type
_entity.pdbx_description
1 polymer ?
#
loop_
_entity_poly.entity_id
_entity_poly.type
_entity_poly.pdbx_seq_one_letter_code
_entity_poly.pdbx_strand_id
1 'polypeptide(L)'
;ANTMSDGGLIDNSRNYAVAEGEALMEMKRVWDISSYYDGEYDWRNGIQLNDAQTGEVNNLSGDINTYYAENYSQFLVGDKPLSEWDTFIQNMMDMGLAQIYEVYDEAYQTYLSA
;
A
#
# COMPACT_ATOMS: atom_id res chain seq x y z
N ALA A 1 11.51 -7.00 -12.54
CA ALA A 1 11.60 -8.44 -12.26
C ALA A 1 12.83 -8.69 -11.39
N ASN A 2 12.63 -9.02 -10.11
CA ASN A 2 13.73 -9.27 -9.18
C ASN A 2 14.30 -10.67 -9.45
N THR A 3 15.50 -10.73 -10.02
CA THR A 3 16.23 -11.95 -10.37
C THR A 3 16.75 -12.75 -9.16
N MET A 4 16.47 -12.31 -7.93
CA MET A 4 16.89 -13.00 -6.71
C MET A 4 15.94 -14.13 -6.27
N SER A 5 14.64 -14.09 -6.63
CA SER A 5 13.73 -15.21 -6.36
C SER A 5 13.65 -16.21 -7.52
N ASP A 6 14.31 -15.89 -8.64
CA ASP A 6 14.20 -16.62 -9.90
C ASP A 6 15.53 -17.26 -10.36
N GLY A 7 16.34 -17.67 -9.38
CA GLY A 7 17.55 -18.45 -9.66
C GLY A 7 17.23 -19.81 -10.28
N GLY A 8 16.06 -20.37 -9.97
CA GLY A 8 15.60 -21.66 -10.48
C GLY A 8 15.31 -21.67 -11.98
N LEU A 9 14.70 -20.61 -12.55
CA LEU A 9 14.44 -20.57 -14.00
C LEU A 9 15.71 -20.28 -14.81
N ILE A 10 16.63 -19.45 -14.28
CA ILE A 10 17.90 -19.16 -14.96
C ILE A 10 18.82 -20.40 -14.97
N ASP A 11 18.88 -21.15 -13.87
CA ASP A 11 19.66 -22.38 -13.79
C ASP A 11 19.00 -23.53 -14.58
N ASN A 12 17.66 -23.64 -14.55
CA ASN A 12 16.92 -24.61 -15.38
C ASN A 12 17.05 -24.31 -16.89
N SER A 13 16.98 -23.05 -17.31
CA SER A 13 17.11 -22.70 -18.74
C SER A 13 18.52 -22.95 -19.28
N ARG A 14 19.55 -22.92 -18.42
CA ARG A 14 20.93 -23.28 -18.79
C ARG A 14 21.19 -24.79 -18.78
N ASN A 15 20.60 -25.53 -17.84
CA ASN A 15 20.88 -26.95 -17.65
C ASN A 15 19.94 -27.90 -18.41
N TYR A 16 18.75 -27.46 -18.83
CA TYR A 16 17.72 -28.29 -19.48
C TYR A 16 17.53 -27.99 -20.98
N ALA A 17 18.54 -27.47 -21.67
CA ALA A 17 18.56 -27.36 -23.14
C ALA A 17 18.68 -28.71 -23.88
N VAL A 18 18.43 -29.82 -23.17
CA VAL A 18 18.51 -31.21 -23.65
C VAL A 18 17.17 -31.90 -23.32
N ALA A 19 16.84 -32.97 -24.03
CA ALA A 19 15.52 -33.64 -24.16
C ALA A 19 14.62 -33.79 -22.91
N GLU A 20 15.12 -33.62 -21.70
CA GLU A 20 14.37 -33.64 -20.44
C GLU A 20 13.70 -32.30 -20.08
N GLY A 21 13.94 -31.23 -20.85
CA GLY A 21 13.29 -29.92 -20.67
C GLY A 21 11.75 -29.94 -20.84
N GLU A 22 11.19 -30.90 -21.58
CA GLU A 22 9.74 -31.06 -21.71
C GLU A 22 9.07 -31.47 -20.39
N ALA A 23 9.75 -32.28 -19.56
CA ALA A 23 9.22 -32.66 -18.25
C ALA A 23 9.07 -31.46 -17.32
N LEU A 24 9.94 -30.45 -17.47
CA LEU A 24 9.91 -29.21 -16.70
C LEU A 24 8.80 -28.26 -17.19
N MET A 25 8.57 -28.24 -18.51
CA MET A 25 7.43 -27.52 -19.09
C MET A 25 6.09 -28.15 -18.70
N GLU A 26 6.01 -29.48 -18.64
CA GLU A 26 4.81 -30.17 -18.15
C GLU A 26 4.63 -29.99 -16.63
N MET A 27 5.71 -30.03 -15.85
CA MET A 27 5.66 -29.67 -14.43
C MET A 27 5.13 -28.25 -14.23
N LYS A 28 5.60 -27.28 -15.03
CA LYS A 28 5.09 -25.90 -15.02
C LYS A 28 3.61 -25.86 -15.36
N ARG A 29 3.16 -26.68 -16.32
CA ARG A 29 1.73 -26.78 -16.70
C ARG A 29 0.88 -27.37 -15.57
N VAL A 30 1.37 -28.36 -14.86
CA VAL A 30 0.70 -28.94 -13.68
C VAL A 30 0.66 -27.95 -12.52
N TRP A 31 1.72 -27.17 -12.33
CA TRP A 31 1.82 -26.14 -11.30
C TRP A 31 1.24 -24.79 -11.72
N ASP A 32 0.64 -24.69 -12.90
CA ASP A 32 -0.08 -23.48 -13.33
C ASP A 32 -1.45 -23.42 -12.64
N ILE A 33 -1.39 -23.05 -11.36
CA ILE A 33 -2.55 -22.97 -10.45
C ILE A 33 -3.60 -22.00 -11.00
N SER A 34 -3.22 -21.07 -11.89
CA SER A 34 -4.15 -20.12 -12.53
C SER A 34 -5.23 -20.81 -13.38
N SER A 35 -4.98 -22.04 -13.85
CA SER A 35 -5.95 -22.82 -14.62
C SER A 35 -7.01 -23.53 -13.77
N TYR A 36 -6.78 -23.65 -12.45
CA TYR A 36 -7.68 -24.31 -11.49
C TYR A 36 -8.19 -23.38 -10.38
N TYR A 37 -7.66 -22.16 -10.30
CA TYR A 37 -8.03 -21.15 -9.32
C TYR A 37 -8.74 -20.00 -10.02
N ASP A 38 -10.03 -19.84 -9.72
CA ASP A 38 -10.90 -18.80 -10.27
C ASP A 38 -10.89 -17.49 -9.45
N GLY A 39 -10.11 -17.45 -8.37
CA GLY A 39 -10.03 -16.28 -7.49
C GLY A 39 -11.27 -16.06 -6.62
N GLU A 40 -12.22 -17.00 -6.57
CA GLU A 40 -13.50 -16.85 -5.85
C GLU A 40 -13.29 -16.64 -4.33
N TYR A 41 -12.19 -17.18 -3.79
CA TYR A 41 -11.84 -17.06 -2.37
C TYR A 41 -10.70 -16.07 -2.10
N ASP A 42 -10.28 -15.28 -3.09
CA ASP A 42 -9.39 -14.17 -2.82
C ASP A 42 -10.13 -13.14 -1.97
N TRP A 43 -9.53 -12.82 -0.82
CA TRP A 43 -9.97 -11.67 -0.05
C TRP A 43 -9.89 -10.43 -0.94
N ARG A 44 -10.95 -9.63 -0.98
CA ARG A 44 -10.94 -8.37 -1.73
C ARG A 44 -9.73 -7.56 -1.29
N ASN A 45 -8.92 -7.13 -2.25
CA ASN A 45 -7.86 -6.16 -1.99
C ASN A 45 -8.46 -5.02 -1.16
N GLY A 46 -7.83 -4.70 -0.03
CA GLY A 46 -8.28 -3.60 0.83
C GLY A 46 -8.26 -2.27 0.08
N ILE A 47 -8.68 -1.18 0.74
CA ILE A 47 -8.66 0.17 0.16
C ILE A 47 -7.26 0.44 -0.42
N GLN A 48 -7.19 0.72 -1.73
CA GLN A 48 -5.97 1.09 -2.44
C GLN A 48 -6.08 2.54 -2.90
N LEU A 49 -5.05 3.33 -2.62
CA LEU A 49 -4.88 4.64 -3.25
C LEU A 49 -4.25 4.44 -4.63
N ASN A 50 -4.65 5.27 -5.60
CA ASN A 50 -3.92 5.34 -6.87
C ASN A 50 -2.60 6.11 -6.71
N ASP A 51 -1.75 6.10 -7.75
CA ASP A 51 -0.43 6.74 -7.70
C ASP A 51 -0.51 8.26 -7.43
N ALA A 52 -1.52 8.95 -7.98
CA ALA A 52 -1.73 10.38 -7.78
C ALA A 52 -2.17 10.70 -6.35
N GLN A 53 -3.15 9.94 -5.82
CA GLN A 53 -3.61 10.03 -4.44
C GLN A 53 -2.48 9.76 -3.44
N THR A 54 -1.66 8.75 -3.72
CA THR A 54 -0.48 8.42 -2.90
C THR A 54 0.53 9.56 -2.90
N GLY A 55 0.80 10.16 -4.07
CA GLY A 55 1.68 11.32 -4.19
C GLY A 55 1.17 12.53 -3.41
N GLU A 56 -0.13 12.83 -3.51
CA GLU A 56 -0.77 13.93 -2.81
C GLU A 56 -0.74 13.75 -1.29
N VAL A 57 -1.12 12.58 -0.79
CA VAL A 57 -1.06 12.26 0.65
C VAL A 57 0.37 12.39 1.17
N ASN A 58 1.37 11.89 0.45
CA ASN A 58 2.77 11.98 0.87
C ASN A 58 3.26 13.43 0.95
N ASN A 59 2.87 14.27 -0.02
CA ASN A 59 3.26 15.68 -0.04
C ASN A 59 2.65 16.45 1.15
N LEU A 60 1.37 16.23 1.44
CA LEU A 60 0.67 16.92 2.53
C LEU A 60 1.06 16.40 3.92
N SER A 61 1.38 15.11 4.03
CA SER A 61 1.66 14.47 5.32
C SER A 61 2.95 14.97 5.98
N GLY A 62 3.93 15.46 5.23
CA GLY A 62 5.23 15.88 5.77
C GLY A 62 5.13 16.99 6.82
N ASP A 63 4.49 18.09 6.44
CA ASP A 63 4.34 19.26 7.32
C ASP A 63 3.37 18.97 8.46
N ILE A 64 2.29 18.23 8.19
CA ILE A 64 1.29 17.83 9.21
C ILE A 64 1.93 16.97 10.29
N ASN A 65 2.72 15.96 9.91
CA ASN A 65 3.41 15.09 10.86
C ASN A 65 4.42 15.87 11.72
N THR A 66 5.10 16.85 11.12
CA THR A 66 6.02 17.73 11.85
C THR A 66 5.28 18.55 12.90
N TYR A 67 4.19 19.23 12.50
CA TYR A 67 3.37 20.02 13.41
C TYR A 67 2.76 19.18 14.54
N TYR A 68 2.27 17.98 14.22
CA TYR A 68 1.77 17.02 15.21
C TYR A 68 2.84 16.66 16.24
N ALA A 69 4.04 16.27 15.79
CA ALA A 69 5.12 15.84 16.68
C ALA A 69 5.57 16.96 17.64
N GLU A 70 5.61 18.20 17.16
CA GLU A 70 6.02 19.37 17.95
C GLU A 70 4.99 19.78 19.01
N ASN A 71 3.70 19.63 18.73
CA ASN A 71 2.63 20.15 19.59
C ASN A 71 1.97 19.08 20.47
N TYR A 72 1.82 17.83 19.99
CA TYR A 72 1.09 16.79 20.69
C TYR A 72 1.66 16.50 22.08
N SER A 73 3.00 16.41 22.18
CA SER A 73 3.68 16.13 23.45
C SER A 73 3.43 17.21 24.52
N GLN A 74 3.23 18.47 24.10
CA GLN A 74 2.97 19.60 25.01
C GLN A 74 1.62 19.49 25.72
N PHE A 75 0.62 18.88 25.08
CA PHE A 75 -0.67 18.61 25.70
C PHE A 75 -0.59 17.48 26.74
N LEU A 76 0.30 16.50 26.54
CA LEU A 76 0.46 15.37 27.46
C LEU A 76 1.15 15.78 28.77
N VAL A 77 2.18 16.63 28.66
CA VAL A 77 2.94 17.12 29.83
C VAL A 77 2.25 18.29 30.54
N GLY A 78 1.23 18.88 29.93
CA GLY A 78 0.46 19.99 30.49
C GLY A 78 1.05 21.38 30.21
N ASP A 79 2.04 21.49 29.32
CA ASP A 79 2.60 22.76 28.86
C ASP A 79 1.59 23.56 28.02
N LYS A 80 0.70 22.85 27.31
CA LYS A 80 -0.47 23.44 26.64
C LYS A 80 -1.78 23.00 27.29
N PRO A 81 -2.72 23.93 27.53
CA PRO A 81 -4.03 23.56 28.06
C PRO A 81 -4.86 22.83 26.99
N LEU A 82 -5.62 21.82 27.39
CA LEU A 82 -6.54 21.09 26.49
C LEU A 82 -7.64 21.98 25.89
N SER A 83 -7.85 23.19 26.40
CA SER A 83 -8.74 24.17 25.75
C SER A 83 -8.26 24.62 24.37
N GLU A 84 -6.97 24.46 24.06
CA GLU A 84 -6.39 24.75 22.74
C GLU A 84 -6.43 23.55 21.79
N TRP A 85 -6.99 22.41 22.23
CA TRP A 85 -7.02 21.18 21.44
C TRP A 85 -7.75 21.35 20.10
N ASP A 86 -8.93 21.99 20.11
CA ASP A 86 -9.71 22.18 18.90
C ASP A 86 -8.97 23.06 17.89
N THR A 87 -8.26 24.09 18.35
CA THR A 87 -7.41 24.94 17.52
C THR A 87 -6.23 24.15 16.94
N PHE A 88 -5.62 23.26 17.72
CA PHE A 88 -4.56 22.37 17.24
C PHE A 88 -5.05 21.45 16.11
N ILE A 89 -6.23 20.86 16.25
CA ILE A 89 -6.85 20.06 15.18
C ILE A 89 -7.16 20.93 13.96
N GLN A 90 -7.75 22.11 14.15
CA GLN A 90 -8.10 23.01 13.05
C GLN A 90 -6.87 23.44 12.24
N ASN A 91 -5.74 23.71 12.90
CA ASN A 91 -4.50 24.03 12.20
C ASN A 91 -4.05 22.86 11.30
N MET A 92 -4.14 21.61 11.76
CA MET A 92 -3.82 20.45 10.91
C MET A 92 -4.81 20.30 9.75
N MET A 93 -6.11 20.56 9.98
CA MET A 93 -7.12 20.60 8.93
C MET A 93 -6.77 21.61 7.84
N ASP A 94 -6.38 22.82 8.25
CA ASP A 94 -6.02 23.91 7.34
C ASP A 94 -4.69 23.65 6.59
N MET A 95 -3.79 22.86 7.18
CA MET A 95 -2.50 22.49 6.57
C MET A 95 -2.61 21.46 5.43
N GLY A 96 -3.71 20.72 5.33
CA GLY A 96 -3.82 19.64 4.33
C GLY A 96 -4.57 18.40 4.80
N LEU A 97 -4.89 18.29 6.09
CA LEU A 97 -5.52 17.08 6.63
C LEU A 97 -6.94 16.90 6.08
N ALA A 98 -7.64 17.99 5.75
CA ALA A 98 -8.95 17.93 5.10
C ALA A 98 -8.87 17.27 3.72
N GLN A 99 -7.87 17.62 2.92
CA GLN A 99 -7.63 17.08 1.58
C GLN A 99 -7.23 15.61 1.65
N ILE A 100 -6.39 15.22 2.63
CA ILE A 100 -6.07 13.82 2.88
C ILE A 100 -7.34 13.03 3.23
N TYR A 101 -8.22 13.59 4.06
CA TYR A 101 -9.49 12.93 4.41
C TYR A 101 -10.36 12.68 3.17
N GLU A 102 -10.49 13.66 2.28
CA GLU A 102 -11.24 13.52 1.02
C GLU A 102 -10.66 12.42 0.13
N VAL A 103 -9.33 12.36 -0.02
CA VAL A 103 -8.65 11.31 -0.80
C VAL A 103 -8.97 9.91 -0.26
N TYR A 104 -8.92 9.73 1.07
CA TYR A 104 -9.26 8.44 1.68
C TYR A 104 -10.75 8.12 1.60
N ASP A 105 -11.64 9.12 1.67
CA ASP A 105 -13.07 8.91 1.49
C ASP A 105 -13.37 8.45 0.05
N GLU A 106 -12.79 9.07 -0.96
CA GLU A 106 -12.93 8.65 -2.37
C GLU A 106 -12.47 7.20 -2.59
N ALA A 107 -11.32 6.84 -2.03
CA ALA A 107 -10.79 5.48 -2.12
C ALA A 107 -11.68 4.46 -1.39
N TYR A 108 -12.27 4.87 -0.26
CA TYR A 108 -13.23 4.07 0.48
C TYR A 108 -14.53 3.84 -0.30
N GLN A 109 -15.10 4.89 -0.90
CA GLN A 109 -16.30 4.78 -1.75
C GLN A 109 -16.04 3.86 -2.95
N THR A 110 -14.85 3.97 -3.55
CA THR A 110 -14.43 3.07 -4.64
C THR A 110 -14.42 1.61 -4.17
N TYR A 111 -13.83 1.33 -3.01
CA TYR A 111 -13.81 -0.01 -2.42
C TYR A 111 -15.21 -0.57 -2.13
N LEU A 112 -16.13 0.25 -1.61
CA LEU A 112 -17.51 -0.16 -1.35
C LEU A 112 -18.31 -0.43 -2.64
N SER A 113 -17.99 0.28 -3.72
CA SER A 113 -18.70 0.15 -5.01
C SER A 113 -18.21 -1.01 -5.89
N ALA A 114 -17.01 -1.53 -5.62
CA ALA A 114 -16.42 -2.70 -6.29
C ALA A 114 -17.04 -4.01 -5.80
#